data_AF-A0AAN8NTF3-F1
#
_entry.id   AF-A0AAN8NTF3-F1
#
_cell.length_a   1.000
_cell.length_b   1.000
_cell.length_c   1.000
_cell.angle_alpha   90.00
_cell.angle_beta   90.00
_cell.angle_gamma   90.00
#
_symmetry.space_group_name_H-M   'P 1'
#
loop_
_entity.id
_entity.type
_entity.pdbx_description
1 polymer ?
#
loop_
_entity_poly.entity_id
_entity_poly.type
_entity_poly.pdbx_seq_one_letter_code
_entity_poly.pdbx_strand_id
1 'polypeptide(L)'
;MHLSFPFILHSLLELPPSLLLLFSPLSFIPRRSPQDINSISPVLRQYGAILLSSSIFSFLLSVTPDDILITSNAEGWTLHRLSAVSLAFYHVFPIFRALERIQGGERAVVFPFFGTGGSMKGMGGPGVHLITHLVVGGALLRFALFS
;
A
#
# COMPACT_ATOMS: atom_id res chain seq x y z
N MET A 1 8.65 13.97 -20.47
CA MET A 1 8.75 13.10 -19.28
C MET A 1 7.35 12.54 -19.05
N HIS A 2 7.12 11.26 -19.33
CA HIS A 2 5.84 10.63 -19.05
C HIS A 2 5.83 10.19 -17.60
N LEU A 3 4.85 10.65 -16.82
CA LEU A 3 4.69 10.23 -15.44
C LEU A 3 3.81 8.98 -15.38
N SER A 4 4.31 7.91 -14.78
CA SER A 4 3.57 6.66 -14.65
C SER A 4 2.68 6.70 -13.41
N PHE A 5 1.47 7.23 -13.60
CA PHE A 5 0.50 7.50 -12.53
C PHE A 5 0.20 6.32 -11.58
N PRO A 6 0.11 5.04 -12.02
CA PRO A 6 -0.12 3.92 -11.11
C PRO A 6 0.94 3.79 -10.01
N PHE A 7 2.20 4.06 -10.33
CA PHE A 7 3.29 4.04 -9.36
C PHE A 7 3.24 5.24 -8.40
N ILE A 8 2.81 6.41 -8.87
CA ILE A 8 2.56 7.57 -8.01
C ILE A 8 1.48 7.25 -6.97
N LEU A 9 0.37 6.65 -7.43
CA LEU A 9 -0.72 6.25 -6.55
C LEU A 9 -0.27 5.26 -5.47
N HIS A 10 0.51 4.25 -5.86
CA HIS A 10 1.09 3.29 -4.91
C HIS A 10 1.97 3.99 -3.88
N SER A 11 2.91 4.84 -4.32
CA SER A 11 3.80 5.57 -3.43
C SER A 11 3.03 6.47 -2.46
N LEU A 12 2.02 7.22 -2.92
CA LEU A 12 1.23 8.09 -2.05
C LEU A 12 0.39 7.31 -1.04
N LEU A 13 -0.13 6.14 -1.43
CA LEU A 13 -0.93 5.29 -0.56
C LEU A 13 -0.09 4.67 0.57
N GLU A 14 1.08 4.14 0.24
CA GLU A 14 1.90 3.35 1.17
C GLU A 14 2.90 4.20 1.97
N LEU A 15 3.18 5.44 1.55
CA LEU A 15 4.12 6.32 2.26
C LEU A 15 3.67 6.65 3.70
N PRO A 16 2.44 7.13 3.98
CA PRO A 16 2.01 7.41 5.34
C PRO A 16 2.09 6.20 6.30
N PRO A 17 1.53 5.01 5.98
CA PRO A 17 1.64 3.85 6.87
C PRO A 17 3.08 3.35 7.01
N SER A 18 3.94 3.48 5.99
CA SER A 18 5.36 3.12 6.09
C SER A 18 6.10 3.95 7.15
N LEU A 19 5.90 5.27 7.13
CA LEU A 19 6.49 6.20 8.11
C LEU A 19 5.94 5.95 9.51
N LEU A 20 4.63 5.69 9.63
CA LEU A 20 4.01 5.35 10.92
C LEU A 20 4.58 4.04 11.49
N LEU A 21 4.74 2.99 10.68
CA LEU A 21 5.34 1.73 11.13
C LEU A 21 6.81 1.89 11.52
N LEU A 22 7.56 2.72 10.78
CA LEU A 22 8.98 2.91 11.01
C LEU A 22 9.28 3.74 12.27
N PHE A 23 8.51 4.81 12.50
CA PHE A 23 8.77 5.76 13.59
C PHE A 23 7.84 5.59 14.79
N SER A 24 6.64 5.06 14.59
CA SER A 24 5.60 4.86 15.62
C SER A 24 4.95 3.47 15.51
N PRO A 25 5.72 2.37 15.49
CA PRO A 25 5.23 1.02 15.19
C PRO A 25 4.06 0.59 16.08
N LEU A 26 4.08 0.99 17.35
CA LEU A 26 3.09 0.55 18.33
C LEU A 26 1.70 1.20 18.13
N SER A 27 1.58 2.23 17.30
CA SER A 27 0.29 2.87 16.98
C SER A 27 -0.74 1.90 16.41
N PHE A 28 -0.29 0.79 15.81
CA PHE A 28 -1.14 -0.24 15.20
C PHE A 28 -1.61 -1.36 16.16
N ILE A 29 -1.08 -1.42 17.40
CA ILE A 29 -1.39 -2.50 18.35
C ILE A 29 -2.25 -1.97 19.51
N PRO A 30 -3.55 -2.32 19.57
CA PRO A 30 -4.39 -2.03 20.71
C PRO A 30 -4.15 -3.04 21.85
N ARG A 31 -3.81 -2.53 23.05
CA ARG A 31 -3.46 -3.26 24.30
C ARG A 31 -2.06 -3.89 24.29
N ARG A 32 -1.34 -3.75 25.40
CA ARG A 32 0.08 -4.13 25.49
C ARG A 32 0.42 -4.66 26.88
N SER A 33 1.08 -5.82 26.94
CA SER A 33 1.99 -6.12 28.04
C SER A 33 3.37 -5.50 27.71
N PRO A 34 4.19 -5.10 28.69
CA PRO A 34 5.53 -4.57 28.44
C PRO A 34 6.45 -5.55 27.68
N GLN A 35 6.23 -6.85 27.81
CA GLN A 35 7.01 -7.90 27.14
C GLN A 35 6.69 -7.98 25.64
N ASP A 36 5.43 -7.84 25.24
CA ASP A 36 5.03 -7.88 23.83
C ASP A 36 5.55 -6.69 23.03
N ILE A 37 5.76 -5.54 23.69
CA ILE A 37 6.25 -4.32 23.05
C ILE A 37 7.68 -4.50 22.53
N ASN A 38 8.54 -5.10 23.34
CA ASN A 38 9.96 -5.22 23.02
C ASN A 38 10.22 -6.24 21.92
N SER A 39 9.37 -7.27 21.78
CA SER A 39 9.48 -8.27 20.71
C SER A 39 8.90 -7.79 19.38
N ILE A 40 7.79 -7.06 19.38
CA ILE A 40 7.07 -6.73 18.14
C ILE A 40 7.53 -5.43 17.47
N SER A 41 8.05 -4.48 18.25
CA SER A 41 8.49 -3.18 17.74
C SER A 41 9.55 -3.28 16.63
N PRO A 42 10.62 -4.11 16.77
CA PRO A 42 11.60 -4.28 15.69
C PRO A 42 10.99 -4.85 14.40
N VAL A 43 10.08 -5.83 14.54
CA VAL A 43 9.41 -6.47 13.40
C VAL A 43 8.55 -5.46 12.64
N LEU A 44 7.75 -4.66 13.35
CA LEU A 44 6.93 -3.62 12.73
C LEU A 44 7.77 -2.53 12.05
N ARG A 45 8.91 -2.15 12.63
CA ARG A 45 9.85 -1.21 11.99
C ARG A 45 10.45 -1.78 10.73
N GLN A 46 10.79 -3.07 10.70
CA GLN A 46 11.27 -3.75 9.50
C GLN A 46 10.22 -3.75 8.39
N TYR A 47 8.95 -4.04 8.71
CA TYR A 47 7.85 -3.89 7.76
C TYR A 47 7.69 -2.44 7.28
N GLY A 48 7.81 -1.46 8.17
CA GLY A 48 7.81 -0.04 7.80
C GLY A 48 8.95 0.33 6.83
N ALA A 49 10.16 -0.17 7.07
CA ALA A 49 11.31 0.05 6.20
C ALA A 49 11.14 -0.58 4.81
N ILE A 50 10.63 -1.82 4.75
CA ILE A 50 10.32 -2.50 3.48
C ILE A 50 9.27 -1.71 2.69
N LEU A 51 8.20 -1.29 3.37
CA LEU A 51 7.12 -0.54 2.73
C LEU A 51 7.61 0.83 2.23
N LEU A 52 8.43 1.52 3.02
CA LEU A 52 9.05 2.79 2.63
C LEU A 52 9.97 2.61 1.42
N SER A 53 10.80 1.56 1.42
CA SER A 53 11.68 1.23 0.31
C SER A 53 10.88 0.95 -0.97
N SER A 54 9.81 0.17 -0.89
CA SER A 54 8.92 -0.08 -2.04
C SER A 54 8.22 1.20 -2.54
N SER A 55 7.84 2.10 -1.63
CA SER A 55 7.23 3.39 -1.98
C SER A 55 8.19 4.32 -2.70
N ILE A 56 9.45 4.40 -2.24
CA ILE A 56 10.51 5.17 -2.88
C ILE A 56 10.83 4.58 -4.26
N PHE A 57 10.99 3.26 -4.34
CA PHE A 57 11.27 2.58 -5.60
C PHE A 57 10.15 2.79 -6.63
N SER A 58 8.90 2.63 -6.22
CA SER A 58 7.72 2.96 -7.03
C SER A 58 7.75 4.41 -7.50
N PHE A 59 8.09 5.36 -6.63
CA PHE A 59 8.17 6.78 -7.01
C PHE A 59 9.25 7.00 -8.07
N LEU A 60 10.41 6.37 -7.93
CA LEU A 60 11.48 6.42 -8.94
C LEU A 60 11.00 5.86 -10.28
N LEU A 61 10.35 4.69 -10.30
CA LEU A 61 9.74 4.14 -11.51
C LEU A 61 8.72 5.09 -12.15
N SER A 62 8.04 5.92 -11.35
CA SER A 62 7.06 6.88 -11.88
C SER A 62 7.67 8.00 -12.71
N VAL A 63 8.95 8.32 -12.49
CA VAL A 63 9.68 9.40 -13.17
C VAL A 63 10.76 8.89 -14.13
N THR A 64 11.14 7.61 -14.02
CA THR A 64 12.06 6.94 -14.94
C THR A 64 11.34 6.48 -16.21
N PRO A 65 11.93 6.66 -17.41
CA PRO A 65 11.39 6.09 -18.64
C PRO A 65 11.20 4.57 -18.58
N ASP A 66 10.18 4.06 -19.26
CA ASP A 66 9.87 2.63 -19.35
C ASP A 66 10.60 1.99 -20.54
N ASP A 67 11.93 2.05 -20.52
CA ASP A 67 12.81 1.56 -21.58
C ASP A 67 13.78 0.46 -21.10
N ILE A 68 13.79 0.18 -19.80
CA ILE A 68 14.64 -0.86 -19.20
C ILE A 68 13.99 -2.23 -19.40
N LEU A 69 14.41 -2.94 -20.46
CA LEU A 69 14.02 -4.32 -20.74
C LEU A 69 14.73 -5.29 -19.79
N ILE A 70 13.96 -6.21 -19.18
CA ILE A 70 14.51 -7.25 -18.28
C ILE A 70 14.77 -8.56 -19.02
N THR A 71 14.01 -8.86 -20.07
CA THR A 71 14.17 -10.09 -20.84
C THR A 71 14.47 -9.78 -22.30
N SER A 72 15.50 -10.41 -22.85
CA SER A 72 15.83 -10.39 -24.29
C SER A 72 14.82 -11.15 -25.16
N ASN A 73 13.81 -11.76 -24.55
CA ASN A 73 12.88 -12.67 -25.22
C ASN A 73 11.65 -11.86 -25.67
N ALA A 74 11.03 -12.30 -26.77
CA ALA A 74 10.01 -11.58 -27.55
C ALA A 74 8.70 -11.16 -26.82
N GLU A 75 8.62 -11.28 -25.49
CA GLU A 75 7.45 -10.91 -24.68
C GLU A 75 7.46 -9.46 -24.18
N GLY A 76 8.56 -8.71 -24.38
CA GLY A 76 8.57 -7.26 -24.14
C GLY A 76 8.33 -6.85 -22.68
N TRP A 77 8.78 -7.65 -21.71
CA TRP A 77 8.69 -7.31 -20.29
C TRP A 77 9.75 -6.26 -19.92
N THR A 78 9.28 -5.14 -19.40
CA THR A 78 10.11 -4.07 -18.84
C THR A 78 10.18 -4.18 -17.32
N LEU A 79 11.15 -3.48 -16.72
CA LEU A 79 11.25 -3.32 -15.27
C LEU A 79 9.96 -2.75 -14.67
N HIS A 80 9.34 -1.78 -15.34
CA HIS A 80 8.08 -1.21 -14.88
C HIS A 80 6.96 -2.23 -14.92
N ARG A 81 6.78 -2.98 -16.02
CA ARG A 81 5.71 -3.98 -16.12
C ARG A 81 5.85 -5.07 -15.06
N LEU A 82 7.06 -5.58 -14.82
CA LEU A 82 7.31 -6.59 -13.79
C LEU A 82 7.09 -6.04 -12.37
N SER A 83 7.56 -4.82 -12.11
CA SER A 83 7.35 -4.15 -10.83
C SER A 83 5.88 -3.88 -10.58
N ALA A 84 5.13 -3.46 -11.60
CA ALA A 84 3.70 -3.21 -11.51
C ALA A 84 2.91 -4.47 -11.15
N VAL A 85 3.24 -5.64 -11.74
CA VAL A 85 2.64 -6.92 -11.32
C VAL A 85 2.92 -7.22 -9.85
N SER A 86 4.18 -7.06 -9.43
CA SER A 86 4.61 -7.36 -8.06
C SER A 86 3.88 -6.48 -7.04
N LEU A 87 3.78 -5.17 -7.31
CA LEU A 87 3.07 -4.21 -6.47
C LEU A 87 1.55 -4.42 -6.52
N ALA A 88 0.98 -4.80 -7.68
CA ALA A 88 -0.44 -5.15 -7.78
C ALA A 88 -0.77 -6.36 -6.89
N PHE A 89 0.08 -7.40 -6.89
CA PHE A 89 -0.13 -8.59 -6.08
C PHE A 89 -0.01 -8.29 -4.58
N TYR A 90 0.88 -7.39 -4.17
CA TYR A 90 0.96 -6.92 -2.78
C TYR A 90 -0.40 -6.40 -2.26
N HIS A 91 -1.19 -5.71 -3.10
CA HIS A 91 -2.49 -5.16 -2.70
C HIS A 91 -3.58 -6.20 -2.44
N VAL A 92 -3.39 -7.47 -2.83
CA VAL A 92 -4.32 -8.57 -2.52
C VAL A 92 -4.51 -8.73 -1.01
N PHE A 93 -3.44 -8.63 -0.22
CA PHE A 93 -3.52 -8.82 1.23
C PHE A 93 -4.27 -7.68 1.96
N PRO A 94 -3.97 -6.38 1.70
CA PRO A 94 -4.80 -5.29 2.22
C PRO A 94 -6.27 -5.38 1.82
N ILE A 95 -6.57 -5.78 0.58
CA ILE A 95 -7.95 -6.00 0.10
C ILE A 95 -8.63 -7.10 0.92
N PHE A 96 -7.99 -8.26 1.04
CA PHE A 96 -8.51 -9.39 1.80
C PHE A 96 -8.77 -9.01 3.26
N ARG A 97 -7.80 -8.37 3.92
CA ARG A 97 -7.94 -7.89 5.31
C ARG A 97 -9.08 -6.87 5.45
N ALA A 98 -9.29 -6.00 4.47
CA ALA A 98 -10.41 -5.05 4.48
C ALA A 98 -11.76 -5.78 4.39
N LEU A 99 -11.85 -6.80 3.53
CA LEU A 99 -13.05 -7.63 3.38
C LEU A 99 -13.38 -8.38 4.68
N GLU A 100 -12.40 -8.99 5.33
CA GLU A 100 -12.60 -9.67 6.62
C GLU A 100 -13.16 -8.72 7.69
N ARG A 101 -12.66 -7.48 7.76
CA ARG A 101 -13.15 -6.46 8.70
C ARG A 101 -14.61 -6.06 8.42
N ILE A 102 -14.96 -5.89 7.14
CA ILE A 102 -16.35 -5.58 6.73
C ILE A 102 -17.27 -6.75 7.06
N GLN A 103 -16.85 -7.98 6.76
CA GLN A 103 -17.61 -9.19 7.08
C GLN A 103 -17.76 -9.41 8.59
N GLY A 104 -16.74 -9.01 9.37
CA GLY A 104 -16.77 -8.99 10.83
C GLY A 104 -17.66 -7.89 11.45
N GLY A 105 -18.38 -7.12 10.63
CA GLY A 105 -19.33 -6.11 11.09
C GLY A 105 -18.73 -4.74 11.36
N GLU A 106 -17.46 -4.50 11.03
CA GLU A 106 -16.88 -3.16 11.11
C GLU A 106 -17.51 -2.28 10.02
N ARG A 107 -18.16 -1.19 10.44
CA ARG A 107 -18.90 -0.32 9.52
C ARG A 107 -17.95 0.28 8.49
N ALA A 108 -18.23 0.02 7.21
CA ALA A 108 -17.61 0.69 6.08
C ALA A 108 -18.04 2.17 6.06
N VAL A 109 -17.35 3.03 6.79
CA VAL A 109 -17.57 4.47 6.68
C VAL A 109 -16.89 4.94 5.40
N VAL A 110 -17.68 5.24 4.37
CA VAL A 110 -17.24 5.69 3.03
C VAL A 110 -17.18 7.23 2.94
N PHE A 111 -16.84 7.91 4.06
CA PHE A 111 -16.93 9.37 4.31
C PHE A 111 -18.34 9.90 4.66
N PRO A 112 -18.42 10.96 5.50
CA PRO A 112 -18.28 12.33 5.01
C PRO A 112 -17.19 13.12 5.74
N PHE A 113 -16.67 14.14 5.06
CA PHE A 113 -15.62 15.08 5.48
C PHE A 113 -15.99 15.96 6.70
N PHE A 114 -17.13 15.74 7.35
CA PHE A 114 -17.60 16.46 8.53
C PHE A 114 -18.49 15.53 9.36
N GLY A 115 -18.12 15.22 10.60
CA GLY A 115 -18.93 14.36 11.46
C GLY A 115 -18.30 14.00 12.78
N THR A 116 -18.70 14.75 13.80
CA THR A 116 -18.32 14.73 15.21
C THR A 116 -18.45 13.39 15.94
N GLY A 117 -17.46 13.06 16.76
CA GLY A 117 -17.64 12.24 17.97
C GLY A 117 -17.25 10.77 17.84
N GLY A 118 -16.01 10.46 18.21
CA GLY A 118 -15.57 9.09 18.52
C GLY A 118 -14.21 8.78 17.92
N SER A 119 -13.18 8.74 18.79
CA SER A 119 -11.83 8.19 18.59
C SER A 119 -11.34 8.11 17.13
N MET A 120 -10.43 9.00 16.75
CA MET A 120 -9.73 9.02 15.44
C MET A 120 -8.96 7.71 15.18
N LYS A 121 -9.68 6.65 14.83
CA LYS A 121 -9.15 5.32 14.55
C LYS A 121 -8.88 5.21 13.06
N GLY A 122 -7.81 5.86 12.59
CA GLY A 122 -7.32 5.79 11.22
C GLY A 122 -8.19 6.55 10.20
N MET A 123 -7.54 7.25 9.26
CA MET A 123 -8.25 7.89 8.16
C MET A 123 -8.94 6.84 7.27
N GLY A 124 -10.27 6.89 7.20
CA GLY A 124 -11.08 6.02 6.34
C GLY A 124 -11.31 4.63 6.93
N GLY A 125 -12.57 4.26 7.16
CA GLY A 125 -12.94 2.93 7.63
C GLY A 125 -12.53 1.81 6.66
N PRO A 126 -12.83 0.53 6.96
CA PRO A 126 -12.40 -0.60 6.13
C PRO A 126 -12.91 -0.52 4.68
N GLY A 127 -14.03 0.17 4.42
CA GLY A 127 -14.52 0.44 3.05
C GLY A 127 -13.61 1.35 2.23
N VAL A 128 -13.12 2.46 2.81
CA VAL A 128 -12.16 3.37 2.12
C VAL A 128 -10.85 2.64 1.87
N HIS A 129 -10.37 1.87 2.84
CA HIS A 129 -9.19 1.03 2.69
C HIS A 129 -9.33 0.06 1.52
N LEU A 130 -10.45 -0.67 1.45
CA LEU A 130 -10.76 -1.60 0.35
C LEU A 130 -10.74 -0.89 -1.01
N ILE A 131 -11.51 0.20 -1.16
CA ILE A 131 -11.64 0.92 -2.43
C ILE A 131 -10.27 1.43 -2.88
N THR A 132 -9.49 1.99 -1.96
CA THR A 132 -8.19 2.58 -2.30
C THR A 132 -7.23 1.51 -2.81
N HIS A 133 -7.14 0.36 -2.14
CA HIS A 133 -6.27 -0.74 -2.60
C HIS A 133 -6.78 -1.40 -3.89
N LEU A 134 -8.10 -1.49 -4.12
CA LEU A 134 -8.65 -1.95 -5.40
C LEU A 134 -8.28 -1.00 -6.56
N VAL A 135 -8.40 0.31 -6.35
CA VAL A 135 -8.06 1.30 -7.38
C VAL A 135 -6.57 1.26 -7.70
N VAL A 136 -5.70 1.27 -6.68
CA VAL A 136 -4.25 1.26 -6.89
C VAL A 136 -3.78 -0.08 -7.48
N GLY A 137 -4.21 -1.21 -6.90
CA GLY A 137 -3.86 -2.54 -7.40
C GLY A 137 -4.37 -2.78 -8.82
N GLY A 138 -5.61 -2.36 -9.12
CA GLY A 138 -6.18 -2.44 -10.46
C GLY A 138 -5.47 -1.56 -11.48
N ALA A 139 -5.06 -0.35 -11.10
CA ALA A 139 -4.29 0.54 -11.97
C ALA A 139 -2.90 -0.04 -12.31
N LEU A 140 -2.21 -0.62 -11.33
CA LEU A 140 -0.92 -1.30 -11.52
C LEU A 140 -1.06 -2.54 -12.40
N LEU A 141 -2.08 -3.37 -12.16
CA LEU A 141 -2.33 -4.56 -12.98
C LEU A 141 -2.68 -4.18 -14.42
N ARG A 142 -3.52 -3.15 -14.62
CA ARG A 142 -3.82 -2.63 -15.95
C ARG A 142 -2.56 -2.12 -16.65
N PHE A 143 -1.69 -1.40 -15.92
CA PHE A 143 -0.43 -0.93 -16.48
C PHE A 143 0.43 -2.11 -16.97
N ALA A 144 0.64 -3.12 -16.13
CA ALA A 144 1.45 -4.28 -16.47
C ALA A 144 0.95 -5.03 -17.72
N LEU A 145 -0.36 -5.15 -17.90
CA LEU A 145 -0.95 -5.95 -18.96
C LEU A 145 -1.11 -5.22 -20.30
N PHE A 146 -1.21 -3.88 -20.28
CA PHE A 146 -1.65 -3.10 -21.45
C PHE A 146 -0.76 -1.89 -21.79
N SER A 147 0.38 -1.72 -21.12
CA SER A 147 1.36 -0.66 -21.44
C SER A 147 2.54 -1.22 -22.20
#